data_AF-A0A7Y0XVC6-F1
#
_entry.id   AF-A0A7Y0XVC6-F1
#
_cell.length_a   1.000
_cell.length_b   1.000
_cell.length_c   1.000
_cell.angle_alpha   90.00
_cell.angle_beta   90.00
_cell.angle_gamma   90.00
#
_symmetry.space_group_name_H-M   'P 1'
#
loop_
_entity.id
_entity.type
_entity.pdbx_description
1 polymer ?
#
loop_
_entity_poly.entity_id
_entity_poly.type
_entity_poly.pdbx_seq_one_letter_code
_entity_poly.pdbx_strand_id
1 'polypeptide(L)'
;MENIAWFIFGVVIIASWIAFQVALTKYRNTPLALAISESSDNLRQVEQCALDTENVLKYATTHLESKANIFVSNQQDARLNAVPIESLKAVGAVNIRWSALRQAGYTNLAKIVVSSEGRLMTIPGVGKTTAMRVMHAARSLASNIRDEPPTLPLPNLLEPGAEELAHATLHLLHAKELLEDIPDQIRSDMAKIKPRIKKKHR
;
A
#
# COMPACT_ATOMS: atom_id res chain seq x y z
N MET A 1 -20.14 -20.42 -56.34
CA MET A 1 -19.09 -21.42 -56.08
C MET A 1 -18.39 -21.08 -54.76
N GLU A 2 -19.04 -21.34 -53.62
CA GLU A 2 -18.54 -20.95 -52.28
C GLU A 2 -18.68 -22.04 -51.20
N ASN A 3 -18.92 -23.30 -51.59
CA ASN A 3 -19.13 -24.41 -50.62
C ASN A 3 -17.99 -25.42 -50.52
N ILE A 4 -16.84 -25.19 -51.17
CA ILE A 4 -15.72 -26.15 -51.16
C ILE A 4 -14.67 -25.82 -50.07
N ALA A 5 -14.58 -24.57 -49.63
CA ALA A 5 -13.57 -24.13 -48.65
C ALA A 5 -13.82 -24.64 -47.21
N TRP A 6 -15.08 -24.79 -46.80
CA TRP A 6 -15.44 -25.28 -45.45
C TRP A 6 -15.23 -26.79 -45.27
N PHE A 7 -15.25 -27.55 -46.36
CA PHE A 7 -15.04 -29.01 -46.29
C PHE A 7 -13.55 -29.36 -46.12
N ILE A 8 -12.64 -28.55 -46.68
CA ILE A 8 -11.19 -28.78 -46.58
C ILE A 8 -10.69 -28.46 -45.16
N PHE A 9 -11.23 -27.41 -44.51
CA PHE A 9 -10.86 -27.07 -43.13
C PHE A 9 -11.34 -28.11 -42.11
N GLY A 10 -12.52 -28.70 -42.33
CA GLY A 10 -13.04 -29.79 -41.48
C GLY A 10 -12.21 -31.07 -41.59
N VAL A 11 -11.79 -31.46 -42.80
CA VAL A 11 -11.02 -32.69 -43.02
C VAL A 11 -9.58 -32.58 -42.47
N VAL A 12 -8.94 -31.40 -42.53
CA VAL A 12 -7.60 -31.20 -41.96
C VAL A 12 -7.62 -31.24 -40.42
N ILE A 13 -8.66 -30.71 -39.78
CA ILE A 13 -8.81 -30.76 -38.32
C ILE A 13 -9.11 -32.19 -37.86
N ILE A 14 -9.94 -32.95 -38.59
CA ILE A 14 -10.26 -34.34 -38.26
C ILE A 14 -9.05 -35.26 -38.53
N ALA A 15 -8.31 -35.07 -39.63
CA ALA A 15 -7.09 -35.84 -39.91
C ALA A 15 -5.97 -35.55 -38.88
N SER A 16 -5.83 -34.29 -38.44
CA SER A 16 -4.90 -33.92 -37.36
C SER A 16 -5.33 -34.49 -36.01
N TRP A 17 -6.64 -34.60 -35.75
CA TRP A 17 -7.16 -35.18 -34.50
C TRP A 17 -7.04 -36.71 -34.48
N ILE A 18 -7.26 -37.39 -35.61
CA ILE A 18 -7.07 -38.84 -35.72
C ILE A 18 -5.57 -39.19 -35.67
N ALA A 19 -4.69 -38.41 -36.30
CA ALA A 19 -3.24 -38.58 -36.15
C ALA A 19 -2.79 -38.35 -34.70
N PHE A 20 -3.41 -37.42 -33.98
CA PHE A 20 -3.17 -37.18 -32.55
C PHE A 20 -3.66 -38.35 -31.67
N GLN A 21 -4.82 -38.94 -31.96
CA GLN A 21 -5.36 -40.10 -31.22
C GLN A 21 -4.60 -41.41 -31.53
N VAL A 22 -4.12 -41.59 -32.77
CA VAL A 22 -3.26 -42.73 -33.16
C VAL A 22 -1.84 -42.57 -32.57
N ALA A 23 -1.35 -41.34 -32.44
CA ALA A 23 -0.11 -41.06 -31.71
C ALA A 23 -0.25 -41.34 -30.20
N LEU A 24 -1.40 -40.99 -29.59
CA LEU A 24 -1.68 -41.23 -28.18
C LEU A 24 -1.86 -42.72 -27.83
N THR A 25 -2.30 -43.56 -28.77
CA THR A 25 -2.46 -45.00 -28.53
C THR A 25 -1.16 -45.79 -28.72
N LYS A 26 -0.20 -45.28 -29.52
CA LYS A 26 1.11 -45.93 -29.73
C LYS A 26 2.22 -45.47 -28.77
N TYR A 27 2.06 -44.33 -28.10
CA TYR A 27 3.05 -43.76 -27.14
C TYR A 27 2.67 -43.92 -25.67
N ARG A 28 1.82 -44.89 -25.32
CA ARG A 28 1.38 -45.08 -23.93
C ARG A 28 2.46 -45.66 -22.99
N ASN A 29 3.58 -46.18 -23.50
CA ASN A 29 4.60 -46.86 -22.71
C ASN A 29 6.04 -46.36 -22.94
N THR A 30 6.28 -45.05 -23.09
CA THR A 30 7.64 -44.47 -23.10
C THR A 30 7.69 -43.07 -22.48
N PRO A 31 8.84 -42.62 -21.95
CA PRO A 31 9.02 -41.56 -20.93
C PRO A 31 8.59 -40.11 -21.31
N LEU A 32 7.92 -39.90 -22.44
CA LEU A 32 7.41 -38.59 -22.84
C LEU A 32 6.17 -38.14 -22.05
N ALA A 33 5.38 -39.07 -21.51
CA ALA A 33 4.26 -38.73 -20.61
C ALA A 33 4.76 -38.14 -19.27
N LEU A 34 5.94 -38.58 -18.81
CA LEU A 34 6.63 -38.00 -17.65
C LEU A 34 7.17 -36.60 -17.96
N ALA A 35 7.77 -36.40 -19.14
CA ALA A 35 8.28 -35.08 -19.55
C ALA A 35 7.16 -34.03 -19.76
N ILE A 36 5.95 -34.45 -20.17
CA ILE A 36 4.80 -33.52 -20.33
C ILE A 36 4.12 -33.25 -18.98
N SER A 37 4.05 -34.21 -18.05
CA SER A 37 3.59 -33.94 -16.68
C SER A 37 4.58 -33.06 -15.93
N GLU A 38 5.88 -33.32 -16.09
CA GLU A 38 6.96 -32.51 -15.53
C GLU A 38 6.96 -31.09 -16.13
N SER A 39 6.73 -30.94 -17.44
CA SER A 39 6.55 -29.61 -18.05
C SER A 39 5.30 -28.86 -17.57
N SER A 40 4.20 -29.56 -17.28
CA SER A 40 2.97 -28.96 -16.73
C SER A 40 3.13 -28.57 -15.26
N ASP A 41 3.80 -29.40 -14.47
CA ASP A 41 4.08 -29.12 -13.06
C ASP A 41 5.14 -28.02 -12.91
N ASN A 42 6.12 -27.96 -13.82
CA ASN A 42 7.07 -26.84 -13.91
C ASN A 42 6.35 -25.54 -14.30
N LEU A 43 5.38 -25.57 -15.23
CA LEU A 43 4.57 -24.39 -15.56
C LEU A 43 3.70 -23.91 -14.39
N ARG A 44 3.10 -24.83 -13.63
CA ARG A 44 2.35 -24.50 -12.41
C ARG A 44 3.27 -23.96 -11.32
N GLN A 45 4.47 -24.52 -11.15
CA GLN A 45 5.46 -23.99 -10.20
C GLN A 45 5.94 -22.59 -10.60
N VAL A 46 6.15 -22.31 -11.89
CA VAL A 46 6.51 -20.97 -12.37
C VAL A 46 5.36 -19.97 -12.17
N GLU A 47 4.11 -20.36 -12.43
CA GLU A 47 2.93 -19.52 -12.18
C GLU A 47 2.71 -19.26 -10.69
N GLN A 48 2.89 -20.27 -9.84
CA GLN A 48 2.83 -20.14 -8.38
C GLN A 48 3.96 -19.23 -7.86
N CYS A 49 5.19 -19.43 -8.32
CA CYS A 49 6.34 -18.60 -7.96
C CYS A 49 6.18 -17.14 -8.41
N ALA A 50 5.57 -16.92 -9.58
CA ALA A 50 5.21 -15.59 -10.09
C ALA A 50 4.14 -14.89 -9.23
N LEU A 51 3.09 -15.62 -8.84
CA LEU A 51 2.05 -15.11 -7.95
C LEU A 51 2.60 -14.79 -6.56
N ASP A 52 3.45 -15.68 -6.02
CA ASP A 52 4.06 -15.51 -4.71
C ASP A 52 5.00 -14.30 -4.69
N THR A 53 5.79 -14.08 -5.74
CA THR A 53 6.67 -12.91 -5.86
C THR A 53 5.91 -11.59 -6.02
N GLU A 54 4.83 -11.55 -6.82
CA GLU A 54 3.97 -10.37 -6.92
C GLU A 54 3.28 -10.05 -5.58
N ASN A 55 2.83 -11.08 -4.86
CA ASN A 55 2.25 -10.93 -3.53
C ASN A 55 3.26 -10.40 -2.50
N VAL A 56 4.51 -10.87 -2.54
CA VAL A 56 5.59 -10.38 -1.66
C VAL A 56 5.88 -8.91 -1.89
N LEU A 57 5.98 -8.48 -3.16
CA LEU A 57 6.21 -7.06 -3.47
C LEU A 57 5.03 -6.20 -3.00
N LYS A 58 3.80 -6.63 -3.28
CA LYS A 58 2.58 -5.93 -2.85
C LYS A 58 2.49 -5.82 -1.32
N TYR A 59 2.86 -6.88 -0.61
CA TYR A 59 2.92 -6.86 0.84
C TYR A 59 3.98 -5.89 1.34
N ALA A 60 5.20 -5.93 0.79
CA ALA A 60 6.29 -5.03 1.19
C ALA A 60 5.94 -3.55 0.93
N THR A 61 5.28 -3.23 -0.19
CA THR A 61 4.83 -1.87 -0.48
C THR A 61 3.76 -1.39 0.49
N THR A 62 2.73 -2.21 0.76
CA THR A 62 1.65 -1.83 1.68
C THR A 62 2.16 -1.73 3.12
N HIS A 63 3.12 -2.58 3.51
CA HIS A 63 3.80 -2.50 4.79
C HIS A 63 4.58 -1.19 4.93
N LEU A 64 5.37 -0.81 3.91
CA LEU A 64 6.11 0.46 3.91
C LEU A 64 5.17 1.66 3.97
N GLU A 65 4.09 1.68 3.19
CA GLU A 65 3.09 2.75 3.22
C GLU A 65 2.45 2.88 4.61
N SER A 66 2.10 1.76 5.24
CA SER A 66 1.56 1.75 6.61
C SER A 66 2.55 2.34 7.61
N LYS A 67 3.83 1.94 7.56
CA LYS A 67 4.87 2.46 8.45
C LYS A 67 5.16 3.94 8.21
N ALA A 68 5.18 4.37 6.95
CA ALA A 68 5.33 5.79 6.60
C ALA A 68 4.18 6.63 7.16
N ASN A 69 2.93 6.17 7.02
CA ASN A 69 1.77 6.87 7.57
C ASN A 69 1.81 6.98 9.10
N ILE A 70 2.22 5.91 9.79
CA ILE A 70 2.39 5.92 11.25
C ILE A 70 3.48 6.92 11.67
N PHE A 71 4.62 6.92 10.98
CA PHE A 71 5.71 7.86 11.25
C PHE A 71 5.27 9.32 11.08
N VAL A 72 4.59 9.64 9.98
CA VAL A 72 4.06 10.98 9.72
C VAL A 72 3.04 11.38 10.80
N SER A 73 2.11 10.49 11.15
CA SER A 73 1.12 10.75 12.19
C SER A 73 1.78 11.05 13.53
N ASN A 74 2.76 10.23 13.94
CA ASN A 74 3.48 10.42 15.20
C ASN A 74 4.23 11.75 15.24
N GLN A 75 4.84 12.15 14.12
CA GLN A 75 5.54 13.43 14.03
C GLN A 75 4.57 14.62 14.09
N GLN A 76 3.42 14.53 13.41
CA GLN A 76 2.37 15.55 13.50
C GLN A 76 1.84 15.66 14.94
N ASP A 77 1.59 14.53 15.61
CA ASP A 77 1.15 14.52 17.01
C ASP A 77 2.20 15.11 17.94
N ALA A 78 3.48 14.80 17.73
CA ALA A 78 4.58 15.40 18.49
C ALA A 78 4.63 16.92 18.30
N ARG A 79 4.50 17.41 17.06
CA ARG A 79 4.44 18.85 16.75
C ARG A 79 3.24 19.52 17.42
N LEU A 80 2.04 18.93 17.33
CA LEU A 80 0.84 19.45 17.98
C LEU A 80 0.97 19.49 19.52
N ASN A 81 1.66 18.52 20.11
CA ASN A 81 1.92 18.50 21.56
C ASN A 81 2.97 19.53 22.00
N ALA A 82 3.93 19.84 21.13
CA ALA A 82 4.98 20.82 21.40
C ALA A 82 4.47 22.27 21.31
N VAL A 83 3.42 22.54 20.53
CA VAL A 83 2.87 23.88 20.37
C VAL A 83 2.06 24.28 21.62
N PRO A 84 2.49 25.30 22.38
CA PRO A 84 1.77 25.76 23.56
C PRO A 84 0.45 26.42 23.16
N ILE A 85 -0.54 26.37 24.04
CA ILE A 85 -1.87 26.95 23.80
C ILE A 85 -1.81 28.46 23.50
N GLU A 86 -0.83 29.18 24.07
CA GLU A 86 -0.64 30.61 23.85
C GLU A 86 -0.30 30.96 22.39
N SER A 87 0.23 30.01 21.60
CA SER A 87 0.52 30.23 20.17
C SER A 87 -0.74 30.55 19.36
N LEU A 88 -1.93 30.20 19.85
CA LEU A 88 -3.20 30.56 19.23
C LEU A 88 -3.42 32.08 19.14
N LYS A 89 -2.73 32.88 19.96
CA LYS A 89 -2.75 34.35 19.87
C LYS A 89 -2.31 34.84 18.49
N ALA A 90 -1.31 34.19 17.90
CA ALA A 90 -0.77 34.54 16.59
C ALA A 90 -1.78 34.31 15.45
N VAL A 91 -2.77 33.43 15.67
CA VAL A 91 -3.80 33.05 14.69
C VAL A 91 -5.14 33.77 14.97
N GLY A 92 -5.11 34.85 15.76
CA GLY A 92 -6.28 35.72 15.98
C GLY A 92 -7.14 35.35 17.20
N ALA A 93 -6.73 34.37 18.01
CA ALA A 93 -7.37 34.07 19.28
C ALA A 93 -6.95 35.13 20.33
N VAL A 94 -7.46 36.36 20.24
CA VAL A 94 -7.13 37.46 21.16
C VAL A 94 -8.14 37.60 22.30
N ASN A 95 -7.74 38.24 23.40
CA ASN A 95 -8.56 38.51 24.59
C ASN A 95 -9.08 37.26 25.33
N ILE A 96 -8.32 36.16 25.29
CA ILE A 96 -8.64 34.91 25.99
C ILE A 96 -7.89 34.85 27.33
N ARG A 97 -8.55 34.36 28.38
CA ARG A 97 -7.91 34.04 29.66
C ARG A 97 -7.16 32.71 29.58
N TRP A 98 -5.94 32.75 29.06
CA TRP A 98 -5.08 31.56 28.90
C TRP A 98 -4.82 30.80 30.21
N SER A 99 -4.75 31.51 31.34
CA SER A 99 -4.60 30.91 32.66
C SER A 99 -5.76 29.97 32.99
N ALA A 100 -7.00 30.33 32.66
CA ALA A 100 -8.17 29.49 32.91
C ALA A 100 -8.15 28.20 32.07
N LEU A 101 -7.73 28.31 30.80
CA LEU A 101 -7.55 27.15 29.93
C LEU A 101 -6.44 26.21 30.45
N ARG A 102 -5.30 26.77 30.87
CA ARG A 102 -4.21 25.98 31.47
C ARG A 102 -4.63 25.29 32.77
N GLN A 103 -5.34 26.00 33.66
CA GLN A 103 -5.88 25.43 34.90
C GLN A 103 -6.89 24.30 34.64
N ALA A 104 -7.61 24.37 33.52
CA ALA A 104 -8.50 23.31 33.05
C ALA A 104 -7.75 22.16 32.31
N GLY A 105 -6.42 22.18 32.27
CA GLY A 105 -5.59 21.12 31.68
C GLY A 105 -5.28 21.30 30.19
N TYR A 106 -5.66 22.43 29.59
CA TYR A 106 -5.37 22.75 28.19
C TYR A 106 -4.02 23.47 28.09
N THR A 107 -2.94 22.70 28.03
CA THR A 107 -1.57 23.24 27.99
C THR A 107 -1.00 23.34 26.57
N ASN A 108 -1.47 22.50 25.65
CA ASN A 108 -0.97 22.45 24.28
C ASN A 108 -2.12 22.39 23.26
N LEU A 109 -1.74 22.56 21.99
CA LEU A 109 -2.68 22.57 20.87
C LEU A 109 -3.42 21.24 20.73
N ALA A 110 -2.72 20.11 20.89
CA ALA A 110 -3.30 18.77 20.78
C ALA A 110 -4.53 18.57 21.69
N LYS A 111 -4.47 19.03 22.95
CA LYS A 111 -5.60 18.91 23.91
C LYS A 111 -6.85 19.68 23.47
N ILE A 112 -6.68 20.79 22.77
CA ILE A 112 -7.80 21.62 22.29
C ILE A 112 -8.42 21.00 21.04
N VAL A 113 -7.58 20.55 20.09
CA VAL A 113 -8.03 19.99 18.81
C VAL A 113 -8.95 18.79 19.01
N VAL A 114 -8.66 17.94 20.00
CA VAL A 114 -9.49 16.77 20.35
C VAL A 114 -10.70 17.09 21.24
N SER A 115 -10.83 18.34 21.71
CA SER A 115 -11.91 18.75 22.60
C SER A 115 -13.13 19.26 21.84
N SER A 116 -14.29 19.21 22.49
CA SER A 116 -15.52 19.80 21.99
C SER A 116 -15.68 21.25 22.48
N GLU A 117 -16.42 22.04 21.72
CA GLU A 117 -16.80 23.41 22.14
C GLU A 117 -17.50 23.40 23.50
N GLY A 118 -18.41 22.45 23.73
CA GLY A 118 -19.12 22.29 25.00
C GLY A 118 -18.18 22.08 26.19
N ARG A 119 -17.07 21.34 26.02
CA ARG A 119 -16.08 21.14 27.08
C ARG A 119 -15.28 22.40 27.39
N LEU A 120 -15.02 23.24 26.38
CA LEU A 120 -14.38 24.54 26.61
C LEU A 120 -15.33 25.50 27.34
N MET A 121 -16.64 25.43 27.06
CA MET A 121 -17.65 26.26 27.72
C MET A 121 -17.85 25.92 29.21
N THR A 122 -17.41 24.76 29.70
CA THR A 122 -17.46 24.46 31.14
C THR A 122 -16.40 25.20 31.93
N ILE A 123 -15.44 25.85 31.27
CA ILE A 123 -14.35 26.58 31.92
C ILE A 123 -14.87 27.96 32.35
N PRO A 124 -14.73 28.34 33.63
CA PRO A 124 -15.15 29.65 34.11
C PRO A 124 -14.56 30.81 33.30
N GLY A 125 -15.42 31.65 32.73
CA GLY A 125 -15.03 32.78 31.91
C GLY A 125 -14.83 32.47 30.41
N VAL A 126 -15.07 31.23 29.97
CA VAL A 126 -15.09 30.87 28.54
C VAL A 126 -16.54 30.77 28.07
N GLY A 127 -17.03 31.83 27.44
CA GLY A 127 -18.35 31.83 26.78
C GLY A 127 -18.32 31.14 25.41
N LYS A 128 -19.51 30.91 24.83
CA LYS A 128 -19.69 30.29 23.51
C LYS A 128 -18.81 30.93 22.42
N THR A 129 -18.83 32.25 22.31
CA THR A 129 -18.03 33.00 21.33
C THR A 129 -16.52 32.76 21.50
N THR A 130 -16.05 32.69 22.75
CA THR A 130 -14.65 32.43 23.07
C THR A 130 -14.27 30.99 22.72
N ALA A 131 -15.09 30.01 23.09
CA ALA A 131 -14.88 28.60 22.78
C ALA A 131 -14.81 28.38 21.26
N MET A 132 -15.75 28.94 20.50
CA MET A 132 -15.77 28.86 19.04
C MET A 132 -14.50 29.48 18.42
N ARG A 133 -14.06 30.64 18.90
CA ARG A 133 -12.83 31.30 18.41
C ARG A 133 -11.59 30.47 18.70
N VAL A 134 -11.46 29.92 19.90
CA VAL A 134 -10.35 29.02 20.29
C VAL A 134 -10.33 27.79 19.39
N MET A 135 -11.47 27.14 19.19
CA MET A 135 -11.59 25.95 18.35
C MET A 135 -11.23 26.25 16.89
N HIS A 136 -11.71 27.37 16.35
CA HIS A 136 -11.40 27.78 14.99
C HIS A 136 -9.91 28.04 14.81
N ALA A 137 -9.30 28.83 15.71
CA ALA A 137 -7.86 29.09 15.68
C ALA A 137 -7.04 27.81 15.85
N ALA A 138 -7.46 26.91 16.73
CA ALA A 138 -6.78 25.64 16.97
C ALA A 138 -6.84 24.72 15.75
N ARG A 139 -8.00 24.61 15.09
CA ARG A 139 -8.14 23.83 13.86
C ARG A 139 -7.34 24.41 12.71
N SER A 140 -7.35 25.73 12.55
CA SER A 140 -6.55 26.40 11.52
C SER A 140 -5.06 26.17 11.73
N LEU A 141 -4.56 26.36 12.96
CA LEU A 141 -3.15 26.11 13.28
C LEU A 141 -2.79 24.62 13.13
N ALA A 142 -3.67 23.71 13.55
CA ALA A 142 -3.45 22.28 13.39
C ALA A 142 -3.46 21.83 11.93
N SER A 143 -4.28 22.45 11.06
CA SER A 143 -4.21 22.24 9.62
C SER A 143 -2.84 22.63 9.09
N ASN A 144 -2.38 23.83 9.41
CA ASN A 144 -1.07 24.32 8.97
C ASN A 144 0.07 23.37 9.38
N ILE A 145 0.04 22.85 10.62
CA ILE A 145 1.04 21.89 11.12
C ILE A 145 0.96 20.54 10.40
N ARG A 146 -0.24 20.10 10.01
CA ARG A 146 -0.43 18.85 9.26
C ARG A 146 -0.03 18.98 7.80
N ASP A 147 -0.17 20.16 7.23
CA ASP A 147 0.23 20.49 5.87
C ASP A 147 1.75 20.69 5.74
N GLU A 148 2.46 20.89 6.86
CA GLU A 148 3.92 20.92 6.86
C GLU A 148 4.52 19.56 6.49
N PRO A 149 5.51 19.52 5.59
CA PRO A 149 6.13 18.27 5.19
C PRO A 149 6.78 17.56 6.40
N PRO A 150 6.74 16.22 6.42
CA PRO A 150 7.40 15.48 7.48
C PRO A 150 8.91 15.69 7.39
N THR A 151 9.56 15.84 8.55
CA THR A 151 11.02 15.92 8.62
C THR A 151 11.59 14.52 8.47
N LEU A 152 12.57 14.36 7.59
CA LEU A 152 13.28 13.10 7.43
C LEU A 152 14.05 12.77 8.72
N PRO A 153 14.08 11.49 9.13
CA PRO A 153 14.85 11.09 10.28
C PRO A 153 16.35 11.35 10.04
N LEU A 154 17.01 11.90 11.05
CA LEU A 154 18.46 12.12 11.00
C LEU A 154 19.18 10.80 11.27
N PRO A 155 20.24 10.45 10.51
CA PRO A 155 20.95 9.18 10.68
C PRO A 155 21.50 8.95 12.09
N ASN A 156 21.76 10.05 12.81
CA ASN A 156 22.40 10.05 14.12
C ASN A 156 21.41 10.08 15.29
N LEU A 157 20.10 10.25 15.01
CA LEU A 157 19.02 10.19 16.00
C LEU A 157 18.13 8.99 15.66
N LEU A 158 18.41 7.87 16.33
CA LEU A 158 17.61 6.65 16.27
C LEU A 158 16.28 6.87 17.02
N GLU A 159 15.34 7.53 16.35
CA GLU A 159 13.95 7.51 16.79
C GLU A 159 13.35 6.13 16.46
N PRO A 160 12.59 5.49 17.39
CA PRO A 160 12.04 4.15 17.15
C PRO A 160 11.20 4.05 15.86
N GLY A 161 10.42 5.09 15.54
CA GLY A 161 9.62 5.13 14.31
C GLY A 161 10.46 5.23 13.03
N ALA A 162 11.65 5.84 13.11
CA ALA A 162 12.58 5.93 11.98
C ALA A 162 13.25 4.59 11.68
N GLU A 163 13.61 3.84 12.73
CA GLU A 163 14.16 2.50 12.62
C GLU A 163 13.16 1.54 11.95
N GLU A 164 11.89 1.56 12.38
CA GLU A 164 10.85 0.76 11.75
C GLU A 164 10.66 1.09 10.25
N LEU A 165 10.71 2.38 9.89
CA LEU A 165 10.61 2.82 8.50
C LEU A 165 11.83 2.37 7.67
N ALA A 166 13.03 2.44 8.24
CA ALA A 166 14.24 1.95 7.61
C ALA A 166 14.18 0.43 7.37
N HIS A 167 13.72 -0.34 8.35
CA HIS A 167 13.51 -1.78 8.18
C HIS A 167 12.49 -2.10 7.10
N ALA A 168 11.34 -1.42 7.06
CA ALA A 168 10.35 -1.61 6.00
C ALA A 168 10.91 -1.29 4.61
N THR A 169 11.77 -0.27 4.52
CA THR A 169 12.45 0.11 3.27
C THR A 169 13.45 -0.96 2.83
N LEU A 170 14.25 -1.49 3.76
CA LEU A 170 15.17 -2.60 3.50
C LEU A 170 14.43 -3.86 3.03
N HIS A 171 13.30 -4.20 3.64
CA HIS A 171 12.46 -5.31 3.20
C HIS A 171 11.95 -5.12 1.77
N LEU A 172 11.54 -3.90 1.41
CA LEU A 172 11.11 -3.60 0.04
C LEU A 172 12.27 -3.70 -0.97
N LEU A 173 13.46 -3.20 -0.60
CA LEU A 173 14.64 -3.28 -1.45
C LEU A 173 15.06 -4.73 -1.68
N HIS A 174 15.09 -5.54 -0.63
CA HIS A 174 15.37 -6.97 -0.73
C HIS A 174 14.32 -7.70 -1.58
N ALA A 175 13.03 -7.39 -1.41
CA ALA A 175 11.97 -7.94 -2.26
C ALA A 175 12.14 -7.57 -3.74
N LYS A 176 12.65 -6.37 -4.04
CA LYS A 176 12.95 -5.93 -5.41
C LYS A 176 14.19 -6.62 -5.99
N GLU A 177 15.24 -6.79 -5.19
CA GLU A 177 16.46 -7.50 -5.59
C GLU A 177 16.14 -8.94 -5.99
N LEU A 178 15.33 -9.64 -5.19
CA LEU A 178 14.85 -11.00 -5.50
C LEU A 178 14.06 -11.08 -6.83
N LEU A 179 13.41 -9.99 -7.25
CA LEU A 179 12.69 -9.90 -8.53
C LEU A 179 13.61 -9.56 -9.71
N GLU A 180 14.71 -8.86 -9.46
CA GLU A 180 15.74 -8.56 -10.47
C GLU A 180 16.57 -9.79 -10.80
N ASP A 181 16.85 -10.64 -9.82
CA ASP A 181 17.56 -11.92 -9.98
C ASP A 181 16.75 -13.02 -10.68
N ILE A 182 15.48 -12.77 -11.01
CA ILE A 182 14.70 -13.70 -11.84
C ILE A 182 15.33 -13.74 -13.24
N PRO A 183 15.82 -14.91 -13.71
CA PRO A 183 16.45 -15.03 -15.02
C PRO A 183 15.55 -14.47 -16.13
N ASP A 184 16.14 -13.73 -17.08
CA ASP A 184 15.41 -13.16 -18.22
C ASP A 184 14.57 -14.19 -18.99
N GLN A 185 14.98 -15.46 -18.96
CA GLN A 185 14.25 -16.59 -19.51
C GLN A 185 12.87 -16.78 -18.86
N ILE A 186 12.80 -16.76 -17.53
CA ILE A 186 11.55 -16.88 -16.77
C ILE A 186 10.70 -15.63 -17.00
N ARG A 187 11.33 -14.45 -17.05
CA ARG A 187 10.65 -13.17 -17.34
C ARG A 187 10.00 -13.17 -18.74
N SER A 188 10.71 -13.67 -19.74
CA SER A 188 10.20 -13.88 -21.12
C SER A 188 9.05 -14.89 -21.15
N ASP A 189 9.17 -16.02 -20.44
CA ASP A 189 8.16 -17.07 -20.48
C ASP A 189 6.89 -16.66 -19.71
N MET A 190 7.03 -15.92 -18.60
CA MET A 190 5.90 -15.26 -17.92
C MET A 190 5.18 -14.24 -18.82
N ALA A 191 5.92 -13.45 -19.61
CA ALA A 191 5.34 -12.49 -20.55
C ALA A 191 4.50 -13.17 -21.65
N LYS A 192 4.91 -14.37 -22.10
CA LYS A 192 4.15 -15.18 -23.08
C LYS A 192 2.88 -15.81 -22.48
N ILE A 193 2.86 -16.09 -21.18
CA ILE A 193 1.72 -16.71 -20.48
C ILE A 193 0.65 -15.68 -20.09
N LYS A 194 1.05 -14.44 -19.73
CA LYS A 194 0.15 -13.33 -19.32
C LYS A 194 -1.09 -13.10 -20.24
N PRO A 195 -1.01 -13.16 -21.59
CA PRO A 195 -2.19 -13.00 -22.45
C PRO A 195 -3.13 -14.22 -22.48
N ARG A 196 -2.68 -15.42 -22.06
CA ARG A 196 -3.52 -16.63 -22.04
C ARG A 196 -4.47 -16.68 -20.85
N ILE A 197 -4.06 -16.15 -19.69
CA ILE A 197 -4.87 -16.12 -18.47
C ILE A 197 -6.04 -15.14 -18.62
N LYS A 198 -5.84 -13.98 -19.26
CA LYS A 198 -6.91 -12.99 -19.52
C LYS A 198 -8.05 -13.49 -20.41
N LYS A 199 -7.82 -14.53 -21.24
CA LYS A 199 -8.86 -15.09 -22.13
C LYS A 199 -9.74 -16.15 -21.48
N LYS A 200 -9.37 -16.67 -20.30
CA LYS A 200 -10.08 -17.80 -19.66
C LYS A 200 -11.14 -17.37 -18.63
N HIS A 201 -11.28 -16.06 -18.37
CA HIS A 201 -12.24 -15.49 -17.42
C HIS A 201 -13.22 -14.49 -18.06
N ARG A 202 -13.51 -14.64 -19.36
CA ARG A 202 -14.71 -14.10 -20.02
C ARG A 202 -15.56 -15.26 -20.47
#